data_AF-A0ABD3VGG9-F1
#
_entry.id   AF-A0ABD3VGG9-F1
#
_cell.length_a   1.000
_cell.length_b   1.000
_cell.length_c   1.000
_cell.angle_alpha   90.00
_cell.angle_beta   90.00
_cell.angle_gamma   90.00
#
_symmetry.space_group_name_H-M   'P 1'
#
loop_
_entity.id
_entity.type
_entity.pdbx_description
1 polymer ?
#
loop_
_entity_poly.entity_id
_entity_poly.type
_entity_poly.pdbx_seq_one_letter_code
_entity_poly.pdbx_strand_id
1 'polypeptide(L)'
;MTFSSSSSYGVYSKIVCCECHKTFSSSSSYGVYSKIICCECHKTFSSSSSYGVYSKIVSCEYCMTFSSSSSYVVYSKIVCCECHMTFSSSSSYGVYSKIVCCECHITFSTSSSYGVYSKTVCCDRL
;
A
#
# COMPACT_ATOMS: atom_id res chain seq x y z
N MET A 1 -1.07 -15.13 -3.95
CA MET A 1 -1.35 -15.93 -2.73
C MET A 1 -2.39 -15.21 -1.89
N THR A 2 -3.42 -15.92 -1.42
CA THR A 2 -4.51 -15.37 -0.61
C THR A 2 -4.36 -15.84 0.84
N PHE A 3 -4.36 -14.92 1.79
CA PHE A 3 -4.34 -15.24 3.22
C PHE A 3 -5.73 -15.02 3.80
N SER A 4 -6.41 -16.12 4.15
CA SER A 4 -7.76 -16.09 4.75
C SER A 4 -7.69 -16.55 6.21
N SER A 5 -7.94 -15.64 7.15
CA SER A 5 -7.96 -15.91 8.60
C SER A 5 -8.76 -14.84 9.32
N SER A 6 -9.33 -15.14 10.49
CA SER A 6 -10.12 -14.19 11.29
C SER A 6 -9.31 -12.93 11.66
N SER A 7 -8.02 -13.11 11.94
CA SER A 7 -7.03 -12.05 12.02
C SER A 7 -5.73 -12.51 11.38
N SER A 8 -5.07 -11.65 10.60
CA SER A 8 -3.74 -11.93 10.03
C SER A 8 -2.72 -10.92 10.55
N TYR A 9 -1.65 -11.44 11.15
CA TYR A 9 -0.50 -10.65 11.62
C TYR A 9 0.75 -11.13 10.89
N GLY A 10 1.47 -10.21 10.26
CA GLY A 10 2.70 -10.53 9.53
C GLY A 10 3.77 -9.46 9.72
N VAL A 11 4.95 -9.87 10.17
CA VAL A 11 6.14 -9.03 10.21
C VAL A 11 7.13 -9.56 9.18
N TYR A 12 7.43 -8.75 8.17
CA TYR A 12 8.33 -9.10 7.09
C TYR A 12 9.53 -8.16 7.08
N SER A 13 10.70 -8.72 7.35
CA SER A 13 11.97 -7.97 7.38
C SER A 13 12.46 -7.60 5.98
N LYS A 14 12.34 -8.51 5.01
CA LYS A 14 12.74 -8.26 3.61
C LYS A 14 11.97 -9.16 2.66
N ILE A 15 11.32 -8.57 1.67
CA ILE A 15 10.67 -9.28 0.56
C ILE A 15 11.41 -8.89 -0.71
N VAL A 16 11.95 -9.89 -1.42
CA VAL A 16 12.55 -9.74 -2.75
C VAL A 16 11.91 -10.77 -3.66
N CYS A 17 11.22 -10.32 -4.69
CA CYS A 17 10.54 -11.18 -5.66
C CYS A 17 10.37 -10.43 -7.00
N CYS A 18 10.29 -11.12 -8.13
CA CYS A 18 9.99 -10.46 -9.40
C CYS A 18 8.56 -9.88 -9.41
N GLU A 19 7.59 -10.71 -9.02
CA GLU A 19 6.18 -10.32 -8.91
C GLU A 19 5.66 -10.60 -7.50
N CYS A 20 4.96 -9.63 -6.93
CA CYS A 20 4.33 -9.75 -5.62
C CYS A 20 2.82 -9.59 -5.73
N HIS A 21 2.09 -10.68 -5.93
CA HIS A 21 0.62 -10.70 -5.86
C HIS A 21 0.13 -11.24 -4.51
N LYS A 22 -0.28 -10.32 -3.64
CA LYS A 22 -0.74 -10.65 -2.29
C LYS A 22 -2.14 -10.11 -2.04
N THR A 23 -3.07 -11.02 -1.78
CA THR A 23 -4.43 -10.69 -1.36
C THR A 23 -4.58 -11.08 0.11
N PHE A 24 -4.94 -10.11 0.94
CA PHE A 24 -5.23 -10.34 2.35
C PHE A 24 -6.73 -10.26 2.55
N SER A 25 -7.33 -11.35 3.01
CA SER A 25 -8.77 -11.47 3.23
C SER A 25 -9.04 -11.91 4.65
N SER A 26 -9.14 -10.95 5.57
CA SER A 26 -9.32 -11.21 7.00
C SER A 26 -10.36 -10.27 7.61
N SER A 27 -10.95 -10.61 8.76
CA SER A 27 -11.77 -9.61 9.48
C SER A 27 -10.91 -8.42 9.92
N SER A 28 -9.65 -8.70 10.25
CA SER A 28 -8.61 -7.72 10.58
C SER A 28 -7.25 -8.16 10.01
N SER A 29 -6.51 -7.23 9.41
CA SER A 29 -5.18 -7.52 8.86
C SER A 29 -4.16 -6.47 9.30
N TYR A 30 -3.06 -6.92 9.91
CA TYR A 30 -1.95 -6.10 10.37
C TYR A 30 -0.63 -6.57 9.73
N GLY A 31 0.04 -5.68 9.02
CA GLY A 31 1.28 -6.00 8.32
C GLY A 31 2.37 -4.96 8.54
N VAL A 32 3.54 -5.40 8.97
CA VAL A 32 4.75 -4.57 9.07
C VAL A 32 5.78 -5.06 8.07
N TYR A 33 6.21 -4.17 7.19
CA TYR A 33 7.14 -4.47 6.11
C TYR A 33 8.32 -3.51 6.16
N SER A 34 9.51 -4.04 6.46
CA SER A 34 10.71 -3.21 6.54
C SER A 34 11.28 -2.88 5.16
N LYS A 35 11.31 -3.84 4.23
CA LYS A 35 11.78 -3.60 2.87
C LYS A 35 11.10 -4.52 1.87
N ILE A 36 10.52 -3.93 0.82
CA ILE A 36 9.96 -4.65 -0.32
C ILE A 36 10.70 -4.20 -1.57
N ILE A 37 11.24 -5.16 -2.31
CA ILE A 37 11.90 -4.95 -3.61
C ILE A 37 11.25 -5.90 -4.60
N CYS A 38 10.62 -5.35 -5.63
CA CYS A 38 9.96 -6.13 -6.67
C CYS A 38 10.00 -5.41 -8.02
N CYS A 39 9.72 -6.13 -9.10
CA CYS A 39 9.46 -5.48 -10.38
C CYS A 39 8.01 -5.01 -10.40
N GLU A 40 7.08 -5.91 -10.08
CA GLU A 40 5.66 -5.63 -9.99
C GLU A 40 5.11 -5.99 -8.61
N CYS A 41 4.33 -5.10 -8.02
CA CYS A 41 3.70 -5.31 -6.74
C CYS A 41 2.21 -5.01 -6.84
N HIS A 42 1.38 -6.03 -6.68
CA HIS A 42 -0.06 -5.88 -6.58
C HIS A 42 -0.52 -6.39 -5.21
N LYS A 43 -0.93 -5.45 -4.37
CA LYS A 43 -1.50 -5.77 -3.07
C LYS A 43 -2.96 -5.40 -2.99
N THR A 44 -3.79 -6.35 -2.61
CA THR A 44 -5.21 -6.12 -2.33
C THR A 44 -5.49 -6.46 -0.88
N PHE A 45 -6.04 -5.50 -0.15
CA PHE A 45 -6.48 -5.65 1.23
C PHE A 45 -8.00 -5.66 1.26
N SER A 46 -8.59 -6.82 1.48
CA SER A 46 -10.04 -7.01 1.57
C SER A 46 -10.40 -7.46 2.99
N SER A 47 -10.44 -6.50 3.92
CA SER A 47 -10.67 -6.76 5.35
C SER A 47 -11.63 -5.75 5.95
N SER A 48 -12.36 -6.06 7.02
CA SER A 48 -13.18 -5.04 7.70
C SER A 48 -12.31 -3.90 8.25
N SER A 49 -11.12 -4.24 8.72
CA SER A 49 -10.09 -3.31 9.17
C SER A 49 -8.70 -3.71 8.66
N SER A 50 -7.96 -2.74 8.13
CA SER A 50 -6.61 -2.95 7.59
C SER A 50 -5.61 -1.97 8.17
N TYR A 51 -4.50 -2.46 8.72
CA TYR A 51 -3.39 -1.65 9.20
C TYR A 51 -2.07 -2.09 8.55
N GLY A 52 -1.35 -1.16 7.95
CA GLY A 52 -0.10 -1.45 7.26
C GLY A 52 1.00 -0.44 7.55
N VAL A 53 2.18 -0.92 7.93
CA VAL A 53 3.38 -0.08 8.07
C VAL A 53 4.44 -0.56 7.10
N TYR A 54 4.94 0.37 6.30
CA TYR A 54 5.88 0.10 5.22
C TYR A 54 7.05 1.08 5.28
N SER A 55 8.22 0.58 5.64
CA SER A 55 9.41 1.45 5.80
C SER A 55 10.05 1.78 4.45
N LYS A 56 10.16 0.80 3.55
CA LYS A 56 10.72 1.04 2.21
C LYS A 56 10.14 0.10 1.16
N ILE A 57 9.61 0.68 0.11
CA ILE A 57 9.15 -0.02 -1.08
C ILE A 57 9.94 0.48 -2.28
N VAL A 58 10.45 -0.45 -3.07
CA VAL A 58 11.08 -0.20 -4.36
C VAL A 58 10.41 -1.15 -5.36
N SER A 59 9.69 -0.57 -6.33
CA SER A 59 9.03 -1.32 -7.40
C SER A 59 9.26 -0.66 -8.75
N CYS A 60 9.08 -1.34 -9.88
CA CYS A 60 8.86 -0.65 -11.15
C CYS A 60 7.40 -0.21 -11.23
N GLU A 61 6.48 -1.17 -11.07
CA GLU A 61 5.04 -0.92 -10.99
C GLU A 61 4.53 -1.26 -9.58
N TYR A 62 3.80 -0.32 -8.97
CA TYR A 62 3.25 -0.48 -7.64
C TYR A 62 1.76 -0.21 -7.62
N CYS A 63 0.98 -1.27 -7.53
CA CYS A 63 -0.46 -1.24 -7.43
C CYS A 63 -0.92 -1.66 -6.03
N MET A 64 -1.77 -0.84 -5.43
CA MET A 64 -2.47 -1.23 -4.21
C MET A 64 -3.95 -0.88 -4.27
N THR A 65 -4.75 -1.79 -3.73
CA THR A 65 -6.17 -1.56 -3.52
C THR A 65 -6.54 -1.90 -2.08
N PHE A 66 -7.15 -0.95 -1.40
CA PHE A 66 -7.81 -1.17 -0.12
C PHE A 66 -9.32 -1.26 -0.36
N SER A 67 -9.90 -2.39 0.04
CA SER A 67 -11.33 -2.65 0.04
C SER A 67 -11.74 -3.03 1.46
N SER A 68 -11.80 -2.01 2.32
CA SER A 68 -12.00 -2.19 3.77
C SER A 68 -12.98 -1.16 4.31
N SER A 69 -13.73 -1.46 5.37
CA SER A 69 -14.55 -0.43 6.02
C SER A 69 -13.67 0.69 6.60
N SER A 70 -12.53 0.31 7.20
CA SER A 70 -11.50 1.22 7.71
C SER A 70 -10.10 0.78 7.30
N SER A 71 -9.30 1.69 6.75
CA SER A 71 -7.90 1.47 6.41
C SER A 71 -6.97 2.50 7.05
N TYR A 72 -5.88 2.03 7.65
CA TYR A 72 -4.80 2.87 8.17
C TYR A 72 -3.47 2.41 7.61
N VAL A 73 -2.72 3.33 7.00
CA VAL A 73 -1.47 2.97 6.33
C VAL A 73 -0.40 4.02 6.57
N VAL A 74 0.82 3.57 6.86
CA VAL A 74 1.99 4.43 7.02
C VAL A 74 3.08 3.96 6.08
N TYR A 75 3.50 4.87 5.21
CA TYR A 75 4.61 4.69 4.29
C TYR A 75 5.73 5.67 4.64
N SER A 76 6.90 5.13 4.96
CA SER A 76 8.08 5.98 5.17
C SER A 76 8.76 6.32 3.83
N LYS A 77 8.86 5.35 2.91
CA LYS A 77 9.47 5.59 1.59
C LYS A 77 8.91 4.67 0.50
N ILE A 78 8.34 5.25 -0.54
CA ILE A 78 7.95 4.56 -1.78
C ILE A 78 8.81 5.11 -2.91
N VAL A 79 9.45 4.23 -3.67
CA VAL A 79 10.16 4.54 -4.90
C VAL A 79 9.59 3.64 -6.00
N CYS A 80 9.01 4.23 -7.03
CA CYS A 80 8.42 3.47 -8.13
C CYS A 80 8.55 4.19 -9.48
N CYS A 81 8.31 3.50 -10.60
CA CYS A 81 8.10 4.20 -11.87
C CYS A 81 6.63 4.60 -11.96
N GLU A 82 5.72 3.64 -11.77
CA GLU A 82 4.27 3.83 -11.80
C GLU A 82 3.64 3.42 -10.46
N CYS A 83 2.77 4.29 -9.93
CA CYS A 83 2.04 4.07 -8.68
C CYS A 83 0.53 4.14 -8.91
N HIS A 84 -0.21 3.07 -8.62
CA HIS A 84 -1.67 3.08 -8.59
C HIS A 84 -2.15 2.71 -7.19
N MET A 85 -2.71 3.67 -6.46
CA MET A 85 -3.25 3.46 -5.13
C MET A 85 -4.74 3.75 -5.12
N THR A 86 -5.55 2.73 -4.88
CA THR A 86 -7.01 2.86 -4.81
C THR A 86 -7.49 2.58 -3.39
N PHE A 87 -8.26 3.52 -2.84
CA PHE A 87 -8.88 3.40 -1.52
C PHE A 87 -10.39 3.32 -1.69
N SER A 88 -10.94 2.13 -1.55
CA SER A 88 -12.39 1.84 -1.54
C SER A 88 -12.79 1.50 -0.11
N SER A 89 -12.88 2.53 0.74
CA SER A 89 -13.15 2.42 2.17
C SER A 89 -14.14 3.47 2.65
N SER A 90 -14.94 3.16 3.67
CA SER A 90 -15.77 4.20 4.31
C SER A 90 -14.88 5.26 4.98
N SER A 91 -13.80 4.82 5.61
CA SER A 91 -12.78 5.67 6.24
C SER A 91 -11.37 5.23 5.86
N SER A 92 -10.55 6.14 5.34
CA SER A 92 -9.15 5.87 5.02
C SER A 92 -8.21 6.91 5.65
N TYR A 93 -7.14 6.43 6.28
CA TYR A 93 -6.08 7.26 6.83
C TYR A 93 -4.72 6.81 6.29
N GLY A 94 -4.02 7.70 5.60
CA GLY A 94 -2.73 7.42 4.98
C GLY A 94 -1.69 8.45 5.36
N VAL A 95 -0.54 8.01 5.87
CA VAL A 95 0.63 8.87 6.09
C VAL A 95 1.73 8.46 5.13
N TYR A 96 2.19 9.40 4.33
CA TYR A 96 3.18 9.19 3.29
C TYR A 96 4.33 10.19 3.48
N SER A 97 5.46 9.69 4.00
CA SER A 97 6.61 10.56 4.27
C SER A 97 7.36 10.92 2.98
N LYS A 98 7.69 9.93 2.14
CA LYS A 98 8.40 10.18 0.88
C LYS A 98 7.91 9.26 -0.24
N ILE A 99 7.29 9.84 -1.25
CA ILE A 99 6.90 9.14 -2.49
C ILE A 99 7.74 9.73 -3.62
N VAL A 100 8.44 8.88 -4.36
CA VAL A 100 9.20 9.24 -5.55
C VAL A 100 8.75 8.33 -6.67
N CYS A 101 7.93 8.84 -7.60
CA CYS A 101 7.53 8.07 -8.77
C CYS A 101 7.53 8.93 -10.04
N CYS A 102 7.51 8.30 -11.22
CA CYS A 102 7.37 9.03 -12.48
C CYS A 102 5.90 9.38 -12.71
N GLU A 103 5.01 8.39 -12.59
CA GLU A 103 3.56 8.57 -12.66
C GLU A 103 2.89 8.06 -11.39
N CYS A 104 1.93 8.83 -10.87
CA CYS A 104 1.24 8.51 -9.64
C CYS A 104 -0.26 8.79 -9.76
N HIS A 105 -1.05 7.72 -9.71
CA HIS A 105 -2.51 7.75 -9.68
C HIS A 105 -2.99 7.29 -8.31
N ILE A 106 -3.55 8.22 -7.55
CA ILE A 106 -4.16 7.94 -6.25
C ILE A 106 -5.66 8.23 -6.37
N THR A 107 -6.48 7.19 -6.19
CA THR A 107 -7.93 7.26 -6.30
C THR A 107 -8.55 7.00 -4.94
N PHE A 108 -9.42 7.90 -4.49
CA PHE A 108 -10.21 7.75 -3.28
C PHE A 108 -11.68 7.56 -3.64
N SER A 109 -12.18 6.34 -3.44
CA SER A 109 -13.58 5.97 -3.52
C SER A 109 -14.12 5.80 -2.10
N THR A 110 -14.04 6.88 -1.30
CA THR A 110 -14.31 6.86 0.15
C THR A 110 -15.23 7.97 0.61
N SER A 111 -16.05 7.69 1.63
CA SER A 111 -16.88 8.71 2.28
C SER A 111 -16.07 9.68 3.15
N SER A 112 -14.95 9.22 3.72
CA SER A 112 -14.02 10.03 4.50
C SER A 112 -12.57 9.58 4.27
N SER A 113 -11.71 10.50 3.83
CA SER A 113 -10.29 10.24 3.61
C SER A 113 -9.43 11.32 4.25
N TYR A 114 -8.34 10.89 4.88
CA TYR A 114 -7.33 11.78 5.43
C TYR A 114 -5.93 11.29 5.03
N GLY A 115 -5.29 12.03 4.12
CA GLY A 115 -3.96 11.73 3.60
C GLY A 115 -2.96 12.80 4.00
N VAL A 116 -1.90 12.43 4.71
CA VAL A 116 -0.77 13.32 5.01
C VAL A 116 0.39 12.98 4.11
N TYR A 117 0.79 13.91 3.25
CA TYR A 117 1.90 13.77 2.32
C TYR A 117 3.01 14.76 2.70
N SER A 118 4.19 14.26 3.07
CA SER A 118 5.30 15.13 3.47
C SER A 118 6.19 15.52 2.27
N LYS A 119 6.48 14.58 1.35
CA LYS A 119 7.26 14.87 0.15
C LYS A 119 6.90 13.92 -1.00
N THR A 120 6.23 14.45 -2.00
CA THR A 120 5.94 13.77 -3.26
C THR A 120 6.82 14.38 -4.34
N VAL A 121 7.63 13.56 -5.01
CA VAL A 121 8.42 13.98 -6.18
C VAL A 121 7.92 13.16 -7.35
N CYS A 122 7.17 13.81 -8.23
CA CYS A 122 6.82 13.27 -9.54
C CYS A 122 7.88 13.73 -10.53
N CYS A 123 8.61 12.80 -11.14
CA CYS A 123 9.46 13.13 -12.28
C CYS A 123 8.55 13.26 -13.51
N ASP A 124 7.87 14.40 -13.65
CA ASP A 124 7.25 14.76 -14.92
C ASP A 124 8.33 14.74 -16.01
N ARG A 125 8.10 13.94 -17.06
CA ARG A 125 8.89 14.00 -18.29
C ARG A 125 8.79 15.42 -18.85
N LEU A 126 9.86 16.20 -18.72
CA LEU A 126 10.12 17.35 -19.60
C LEU A 126 10.37 16.86 -21.03
#